data_AF-A0A543IPR6-F1
#
_entry.id   AF-A0A543IPR6-F1
#
_cell.length_a   1.000
_cell.length_b   1.000
_cell.length_c   1.000
_cell.angle_alpha   90.00
_cell.angle_beta   90.00
_cell.angle_gamma   90.00
#
_symmetry.space_group_name_H-M   'P 1'
#
loop_
_entity.id
_entity.type
_entity.pdbx_description
1 polymer ?
#
loop_
_entity_poly.entity_id
_entity_poly.type
_entity_poly.pdbx_seq_one_letter_code
_entity_poly.pdbx_strand_id
1 'polypeptide(L)'
;MVRTSGSFLRRSFKAIAGIAAASLLLTACGGDTGSGGGTAGAAPADDRFASLKTEIDALRGPITWPEPKKLSNPVDLTGKTVWWVPIGAQVSVINGFGEGVKQAVTALGGEVKLCDGKFNPAEIGNCLKQAGEQKADAVITAFIDYAMIPNAFDALVAQGVPVLVAGVPPTGDPKPSPNFAFFDPTGQVMKIYETITKVGLIENGSNTKGLWLRLLDSQLTTRASDAGVAKYKELCPDCPLATIDYTTANIDKLPSAISAELVKNPDINAVFVPVANFVQPVLQGIKTAGKTGIKVVSANGDLQNLQAIAGGEQTGDLSTPVIFNGWQYVHALLQLLAGEQVEPVSDLTNRYFDATNIKDLTLTPEKYLTTEWFGDESFKDAFLAAWGAGQ
;
A
#
# COMPACT_ATOMS: atom_id res chain seq x y z
N MET A 1 48.83 -51.27 -15.96
CA MET A 1 48.51 -52.31 -16.95
C MET A 1 48.14 -51.58 -18.25
N VAL A 2 48.94 -51.78 -19.31
CA VAL A 2 48.81 -51.30 -20.72
C VAL A 2 48.77 -49.75 -20.91
N ARG A 3 49.92 -49.05 -21.06
CA ARG A 3 50.65 -48.63 -22.30
C ARG A 3 49.82 -47.69 -23.21
N THR A 4 50.23 -46.56 -23.80
CA THR A 4 51.50 -45.82 -24.08
C THR A 4 51.06 -44.51 -24.81
N SER A 5 51.51 -43.30 -24.46
CA SER A 5 52.63 -42.48 -25.00
C SER A 5 52.57 -42.00 -26.48
N GLY A 6 52.87 -40.70 -26.69
CA GLY A 6 53.33 -40.03 -27.94
C GLY A 6 52.24 -39.29 -28.72
N SER A 7 52.37 -38.08 -29.30
CA SER A 7 53.49 -37.20 -29.73
C SER A 7 52.89 -35.81 -30.09
N PHE A 8 53.37 -34.64 -29.64
CA PHE A 8 54.44 -33.76 -30.16
C PHE A 8 54.35 -33.22 -31.62
N LEU A 9 54.57 -31.88 -31.73
CA LEU A 9 55.04 -31.05 -32.88
C LEU A 9 54.07 -30.80 -34.06
N ARG A 10 54.12 -29.71 -34.84
CA ARG A 10 54.64 -28.31 -34.80
C ARG A 10 54.17 -27.68 -36.14
N ARG A 11 53.83 -26.38 -36.12
CA ARG A 11 53.96 -25.33 -37.18
C ARG A 11 53.96 -25.70 -38.67
N SER A 12 53.22 -24.93 -39.47
CA SER A 12 53.73 -24.38 -40.76
C SER A 12 52.95 -23.15 -41.24
N PHE A 13 53.71 -22.08 -41.47
CA PHE A 13 53.41 -20.87 -42.26
C PHE A 13 53.09 -21.20 -43.72
N LYS A 14 52.23 -20.42 -44.38
CA LYS A 14 52.46 -19.89 -45.75
C LYS A 14 51.73 -18.56 -45.96
N ALA A 15 52.51 -17.54 -46.33
CA ALA A 15 52.08 -16.29 -46.94
C ALA A 15 52.22 -16.42 -48.47
N ILE A 16 51.33 -15.78 -49.25
CA ILE A 16 51.60 -15.36 -50.63
C ILE A 16 50.91 -14.01 -50.87
N ALA A 17 51.68 -13.08 -51.41
CA ALA A 17 51.32 -11.73 -51.82
C ALA A 17 50.87 -11.67 -53.29
N GLY A 18 50.15 -10.60 -53.66
CA GLY A 18 49.89 -10.20 -55.06
C GLY A 18 49.77 -8.69 -55.16
N ILE A 19 50.68 -8.08 -55.93
CA ILE A 19 50.84 -6.64 -56.22
C ILE A 19 50.40 -6.38 -57.67
N ALA A 20 49.69 -5.27 -57.93
CA ALA A 20 49.77 -4.45 -59.16
C ALA A 20 48.95 -3.15 -58.96
N ALA A 21 49.61 -1.98 -58.82
CA ALA A 21 49.82 -0.92 -59.83
C ALA A 21 48.58 -0.02 -60.04
N ALA A 22 48.48 1.20 -59.49
CA ALA A 22 49.21 2.47 -59.70
C ALA A 22 48.62 3.36 -60.82
N SER A 23 47.96 4.47 -60.42
CA SER A 23 47.90 5.74 -61.17
C SER A 23 47.46 6.92 -60.28
N LEU A 24 48.48 7.71 -59.89
CA LEU A 24 48.61 9.16 -59.66
C LEU A 24 47.61 10.05 -60.48
N LEU A 25 47.14 11.26 -60.15
CA LEU A 25 47.31 12.37 -59.18
C LEU A 25 45.96 13.17 -59.21
N LEU A 26 45.49 13.92 -58.22
CA LEU A 26 45.95 15.27 -57.84
C LEU A 26 45.32 15.73 -56.51
N THR A 27 46.17 16.45 -55.78
CA THR A 27 46.06 17.19 -54.52
C THR A 27 44.98 18.28 -54.42
N ALA A 28 44.35 18.39 -53.23
CA ALA A 28 44.14 19.67 -52.52
C ALA A 28 43.96 19.40 -51.00
N CYS A 29 44.64 20.19 -50.18
CA CYS A 29 44.99 19.95 -48.78
C CYS A 29 44.01 20.55 -47.75
N GLY A 30 44.05 19.97 -46.53
CA GLY A 30 43.84 20.63 -45.23
C GLY A 30 42.57 20.20 -44.50
N GLY A 31 42.57 19.62 -43.29
CA GLY A 31 43.64 19.33 -42.34
C GLY A 31 43.06 18.63 -41.10
N ASP A 32 43.96 17.92 -40.42
CA ASP A 32 43.95 17.33 -39.07
C ASP A 32 43.09 16.12 -38.68
N THR A 33 43.85 15.14 -38.19
CA THR A 33 43.55 13.78 -37.76
C THR A 33 43.17 13.71 -36.29
N GLY A 34 42.14 12.93 -35.96
CA GLY A 34 41.86 12.51 -34.59
C GLY A 34 40.96 11.28 -34.55
N SER A 35 41.55 10.13 -34.21
CA SER A 35 40.96 8.80 -34.15
C SER A 35 39.55 8.73 -33.55
N GLY A 36 38.68 8.00 -34.24
CA GLY A 36 37.37 7.57 -33.75
C GLY A 36 37.52 6.68 -32.52
N GLY A 37 37.41 7.29 -31.34
CA GLY A 37 36.94 6.63 -30.14
C GLY A 37 35.42 6.63 -30.18
N GLY A 38 34.83 5.49 -30.52
CA GLY A 38 33.40 5.26 -30.29
C GLY A 38 33.13 5.40 -28.80
N THR A 39 32.66 6.57 -28.39
CA THR A 39 32.00 6.74 -27.11
C THR A 39 30.84 5.75 -27.10
N ALA A 40 30.94 4.74 -26.23
CA ALA A 40 29.78 4.00 -25.80
C ALA A 40 28.74 5.05 -25.39
N GLY A 41 27.69 5.19 -26.19
CA GLY A 41 26.57 6.05 -25.84
C GLY A 41 26.14 5.61 -24.45
N ALA A 42 26.18 6.54 -23.49
CA ALA A 42 25.55 6.34 -22.21
C ALA A 42 24.14 5.82 -22.51
N ALA A 43 23.78 4.67 -21.94
CA ALA A 43 22.39 4.23 -21.96
C ALA A 43 21.54 5.43 -21.53
N PRO A 44 20.41 5.71 -22.22
CA PRO A 44 19.55 6.80 -21.79
C PRO A 44 19.29 6.60 -20.30
N ALA A 45 19.48 7.65 -19.49
CA ALA A 45 19.00 7.63 -18.12
C ALA A 45 17.55 7.14 -18.17
N ASP A 46 17.22 6.10 -17.41
CA ASP A 46 15.95 5.38 -17.53
C ASP A 46 14.79 6.35 -17.18
N ASP A 47 14.27 7.00 -18.22
CA ASP A 47 13.30 8.11 -18.19
C ASP A 47 12.02 7.72 -17.43
N ARG A 48 11.78 6.42 -17.28
CA ARG A 48 10.70 5.86 -16.46
C ARG A 48 10.81 6.30 -15.00
N PHE A 49 11.97 6.23 -14.36
CA PHE A 49 12.10 6.65 -12.96
C PHE A 49 11.92 8.16 -12.77
N ALA A 50 12.25 8.97 -13.78
CA ALA A 50 12.01 10.41 -13.75
C ALA A 50 10.50 10.72 -13.75
N SER A 51 9.72 10.06 -14.61
CA SER A 51 8.25 10.19 -14.62
C SER A 51 7.61 9.74 -13.29
N LEU A 52 8.09 8.63 -12.71
CA LEU A 52 7.62 8.14 -11.42
C LEU A 52 7.92 9.15 -10.30
N LYS A 53 9.09 9.81 -10.33
CA LYS A 53 9.43 10.85 -9.37
C LYS A 53 8.43 12.01 -9.41
N THR A 54 8.03 12.47 -10.60
CA THR A 54 7.00 13.52 -10.73
C THR A 54 5.66 13.08 -10.14
N GLU A 55 5.24 11.83 -10.37
CA GLU A 55 4.00 11.28 -9.79
C GLU A 55 4.06 11.29 -8.25
N ILE A 56 5.16 10.80 -7.66
CA ILE A 56 5.33 10.76 -6.20
C ILE A 56 5.48 12.15 -5.60
N ASP A 57 6.17 13.08 -6.27
CA ASP A 57 6.34 14.45 -5.79
C ASP A 57 5.00 15.19 -5.68
N ALA A 58 4.02 14.87 -6.53
CA ALA A 58 2.65 15.39 -6.44
C ALA A 58 1.89 14.91 -5.18
N LEU A 59 2.31 13.80 -4.56
CA LEU A 59 1.70 13.25 -3.34
C LEU A 59 2.30 13.83 -2.05
N ARG A 60 3.33 14.68 -2.12
CA ARG A 60 4.02 15.21 -0.92
C ARG A 60 3.29 16.38 -0.26
N GLY A 61 2.45 17.07 -1.02
CA GLY A 61 1.69 18.23 -0.56
C GLY A 61 0.49 17.86 0.32
N PRO A 62 -0.19 18.85 0.93
CA PRO A 62 -1.48 18.65 1.56
C PRO A 62 -2.49 18.00 0.59
N ILE A 63 -3.37 17.18 1.12
CA ILE A 63 -4.41 16.48 0.37
C ILE A 63 -5.45 17.49 -0.12
N THR A 64 -5.81 17.38 -1.40
CA THR A 64 -7.07 17.94 -1.90
C THR A 64 -8.16 16.90 -1.66
N TRP A 65 -9.11 17.21 -0.79
CA TRP A 65 -10.15 16.26 -0.41
C TRP A 65 -11.14 16.04 -1.57
N PRO A 66 -11.51 14.79 -1.88
CA PRO A 66 -12.56 14.53 -2.86
C PRO A 66 -13.92 14.92 -2.28
N GLU A 67 -14.77 15.51 -3.11
CA GLU A 67 -16.14 15.88 -2.74
C GLU A 67 -17.00 14.62 -2.55
N PRO A 68 -17.69 14.45 -1.41
CA PRO A 68 -18.60 13.34 -1.22
C PRO A 68 -19.86 13.50 -2.06
N LYS A 69 -20.44 12.37 -2.47
CA LYS A 69 -21.70 12.38 -3.20
C LYS A 69 -22.81 12.88 -2.29
N LYS A 70 -23.61 13.82 -2.78
CA LYS A 70 -24.80 14.28 -2.06
C LYS A 70 -25.83 13.13 -1.96
N LEU A 71 -26.33 12.88 -0.75
CA LEU A 71 -27.42 11.94 -0.54
C LEU A 71 -28.73 12.50 -1.10
N SER A 72 -29.52 11.63 -1.69
CA SER A 72 -30.87 11.92 -2.19
C SER A 72 -31.86 12.14 -1.05
N ASN A 73 -31.68 11.46 0.08
CA ASN A 73 -32.50 11.57 1.27
C ASN A 73 -31.63 11.77 2.52
N PRO A 74 -31.98 12.72 3.41
CA PRO A 74 -31.33 12.84 4.71
C PRO A 74 -31.53 11.58 5.55
N VAL A 75 -30.50 11.20 6.31
CA VAL A 75 -30.54 10.09 7.27
C VAL A 75 -30.30 10.65 8.65
N ASP A 76 -31.21 10.36 9.58
CA ASP A 76 -31.12 10.80 10.97
C ASP A 76 -30.45 9.74 11.85
N LEU A 77 -29.30 10.08 12.44
CA LEU A 77 -28.60 9.26 13.43
C LEU A 77 -28.79 9.75 14.88
N THR A 78 -29.65 10.75 15.11
CA THR A 78 -29.85 11.32 16.45
C THR A 78 -30.31 10.24 17.44
N GLY A 79 -29.53 10.02 18.49
CA GLY A 79 -29.79 9.02 19.52
C GLY A 79 -29.64 7.56 19.06
N LYS A 80 -29.15 7.33 17.83
CA LYS A 80 -28.89 5.99 17.29
C LYS A 80 -27.53 5.46 17.71
N THR A 81 -27.43 4.13 17.84
CA THR A 81 -26.15 3.46 18.10
C THR A 81 -25.65 2.71 16.86
N VAL A 82 -24.51 3.14 16.32
CA VAL A 82 -23.79 2.44 15.26
C VAL A 82 -22.70 1.57 15.87
N TRP A 83 -22.72 0.27 15.58
CA TRP A 83 -21.65 -0.62 16.04
C TRP A 83 -20.48 -0.59 15.06
N TRP A 84 -19.28 -0.40 15.59
CA TRP A 84 -18.02 -0.56 14.86
C TRP A 84 -17.41 -1.91 15.23
N VAL A 85 -17.33 -2.81 14.26
CA VAL A 85 -16.80 -4.17 14.42
C VAL A 85 -15.61 -4.38 13.47
N PRO A 86 -14.39 -3.96 13.86
CA PRO A 86 -13.21 -4.20 13.05
C PRO A 86 -12.72 -5.65 13.19
N ILE A 87 -11.95 -6.12 12.20
CA ILE A 87 -11.23 -7.39 12.32
C ILE A 87 -10.29 -7.41 13.53
N GLY A 88 -9.63 -6.28 13.84
CA GLY A 88 -8.75 -6.12 14.99
C GLY A 88 -8.45 -4.65 15.28
N ALA A 89 -8.83 -4.17 16.47
CA ALA A 89 -8.70 -2.77 16.86
C ALA A 89 -7.27 -2.36 17.25
N GLN A 90 -6.36 -3.33 17.46
CA GLN A 90 -4.96 -3.05 17.80
C GLN A 90 -4.11 -2.56 16.62
N VAL A 91 -4.60 -2.69 15.38
CA VAL A 91 -3.92 -2.14 14.21
C VAL A 91 -4.17 -0.64 14.14
N SER A 92 -3.08 0.15 14.16
CA SER A 92 -3.11 1.61 14.28
C SER A 92 -4.05 2.27 13.26
N VAL A 93 -3.99 1.85 11.99
CA VAL A 93 -4.81 2.43 10.92
C VAL A 93 -6.30 2.11 11.10
N ILE A 94 -6.63 0.90 11.56
CA ILE A 94 -8.01 0.47 11.81
C ILE A 94 -8.60 1.21 13.02
N ASN A 95 -7.79 1.41 14.08
CA ASN A 95 -8.18 2.23 15.21
C ASN A 95 -8.46 3.69 14.79
N GLY A 96 -7.59 4.26 13.95
CA GLY A 96 -7.79 5.61 13.40
C GLY A 96 -9.07 5.73 12.57
N PHE A 97 -9.40 4.74 11.75
CA PHE A 97 -10.68 4.70 11.03
C PHE A 97 -11.87 4.66 12.00
N GLY A 98 -11.78 3.85 13.07
CA GLY A 98 -12.80 3.80 14.12
C GLY A 98 -13.02 5.14 14.82
N GLU A 99 -11.96 5.90 15.06
CA GLU A 99 -12.06 7.27 15.59
C GLU A 99 -12.71 8.22 14.59
N GLY A 100 -12.39 8.11 13.29
CA GLY A 100 -13.08 8.85 12.23
C GLY A 100 -14.57 8.52 12.15
N VAL A 101 -14.94 7.24 12.25
CA VAL A 101 -16.33 6.77 12.32
C VAL A 101 -17.04 7.38 13.53
N LYS A 102 -16.39 7.36 14.70
CA LYS A 102 -16.92 7.97 15.92
C LYS A 102 -17.16 9.47 15.76
N GLN A 103 -16.19 10.22 15.23
CA GLN A 103 -16.35 11.66 14.99
C GLN A 103 -17.52 11.96 14.04
N ALA A 104 -17.63 11.22 12.93
CA ALA A 104 -18.68 11.40 11.94
C ALA A 104 -20.08 11.06 12.50
N VAL A 105 -20.23 9.92 13.20
CA VAL A 105 -21.50 9.53 13.82
C VAL A 105 -21.92 10.51 14.92
N THR A 106 -20.98 10.95 15.76
CA THR A 106 -21.26 11.96 16.80
C THR A 106 -21.66 13.31 16.20
N ALA A 107 -21.08 13.73 15.08
CA ALA A 107 -21.49 14.94 14.37
C ALA A 107 -22.94 14.89 13.87
N LEU A 108 -23.50 13.68 13.69
CA LEU A 108 -24.89 13.42 13.34
C LEU A 108 -25.79 13.11 14.56
N GLY A 109 -25.28 13.33 15.79
CA GLY A 109 -26.03 13.12 17.03
C GLY A 109 -26.17 11.65 17.45
N GLY A 110 -25.42 10.74 16.83
CA GLY A 110 -25.39 9.32 17.18
C GLY A 110 -24.24 8.95 18.11
N GLU A 111 -24.22 7.69 18.51
CA GLU A 111 -23.17 7.08 19.32
C GLU A 111 -22.53 5.88 18.61
N VAL A 112 -21.25 5.62 18.91
CA VAL A 112 -20.53 4.45 18.38
C VAL A 112 -20.19 3.48 19.49
N LYS A 113 -20.47 2.21 19.24
CA LYS A 113 -20.06 1.09 20.11
C LYS A 113 -19.02 0.23 19.41
N LEU A 114 -17.80 0.20 19.95
CA LEU A 114 -16.75 -0.71 19.49
C LEU A 114 -17.01 -2.13 20.02
N CYS A 115 -16.91 -3.13 19.15
CA CYS A 115 -16.72 -4.53 19.50
C CYS A 115 -15.57 -5.11 18.68
N ASP A 116 -14.43 -5.36 19.32
CA ASP A 116 -13.20 -5.77 18.64
C ASP A 116 -13.22 -7.27 18.28
N GLY A 117 -12.99 -7.57 17.00
CA GLY A 117 -12.89 -8.93 16.47
C GLY A 117 -11.59 -9.66 16.80
N LYS A 118 -10.53 -8.96 17.24
CA LYS A 118 -9.25 -9.55 17.69
C LYS A 118 -8.62 -10.57 16.74
N PHE A 119 -8.81 -10.40 15.43
CA PHE A 119 -8.40 -11.31 14.36
C PHE A 119 -8.94 -12.74 14.52
N ASN A 120 -10.07 -12.90 15.20
CA ASN A 120 -10.63 -14.20 15.53
C ASN A 120 -12.07 -14.32 15.01
N PRO A 121 -12.37 -15.28 14.11
CA PRO A 121 -13.71 -15.48 13.57
C PRO A 121 -14.81 -15.68 14.63
N ALA A 122 -14.48 -16.34 15.76
CA ALA A 122 -15.44 -16.56 16.83
C ALA A 122 -15.75 -15.26 17.60
N GLU A 123 -14.74 -14.44 17.90
CA GLU A 123 -14.93 -13.13 18.52
C GLU A 123 -15.73 -12.18 17.61
N ILE A 124 -15.44 -12.17 16.31
CA ILE A 124 -16.21 -11.40 15.32
C ILE A 124 -17.67 -11.87 15.29
N GLY A 125 -17.90 -13.19 15.22
CA GLY A 125 -19.25 -13.76 15.27
C GLY A 125 -20.00 -13.38 16.56
N ASN A 126 -19.31 -13.36 17.70
CA ASN A 126 -19.86 -12.89 18.97
C ASN A 126 -20.23 -11.40 18.94
N CYS A 127 -19.43 -10.55 18.30
CA CYS A 127 -19.75 -9.13 18.12
C CYS A 127 -21.01 -8.94 17.27
N LEU A 128 -21.12 -9.63 16.13
CA LEU A 128 -22.31 -9.54 15.26
C LEU A 128 -23.56 -10.09 15.96
N LYS A 129 -23.44 -11.19 16.71
CA LYS A 129 -24.52 -11.73 17.55
C LYS A 129 -24.99 -10.70 18.58
N GLN A 130 -24.06 -10.07 19.31
CA GLN A 130 -24.40 -9.07 20.32
C GLN A 130 -25.05 -7.82 19.72
N ALA A 131 -24.61 -7.38 18.54
CA ALA A 131 -25.22 -6.27 17.83
C ALA A 131 -26.70 -6.56 17.50
N GLY A 132 -27.02 -7.78 17.05
CA GLY A 132 -28.39 -8.23 16.82
C GLY A 132 -29.21 -8.30 18.12
N GLU A 133 -28.69 -8.96 19.15
CA GLU A 133 -29.37 -9.12 20.46
C GLU A 133 -29.67 -7.77 21.14
N GLN A 134 -28.79 -6.79 20.96
CA GLN A 134 -28.92 -5.44 21.50
C GLN A 134 -29.63 -4.48 20.54
N LYS A 135 -30.12 -4.97 19.39
CA LYS A 135 -30.85 -4.20 18.39
C LYS A 135 -30.09 -2.95 17.94
N ALA A 136 -28.84 -3.12 17.53
CA ALA A 136 -28.04 -2.07 16.91
C ALA A 136 -28.85 -1.36 15.81
N ASP A 137 -28.79 -0.02 15.75
CA ASP A 137 -29.43 0.74 14.67
C ASP A 137 -28.73 0.49 13.32
N ALA A 138 -27.41 0.26 13.37
CA ALA A 138 -26.61 -0.18 12.24
C ALA A 138 -25.30 -0.82 12.72
N VAL A 139 -24.65 -1.59 11.84
CA VAL A 139 -23.31 -2.12 12.03
C VAL A 139 -22.42 -1.73 10.87
N ILE A 140 -21.24 -1.18 11.16
CA ILE A 140 -20.12 -1.11 10.24
C ILE A 140 -19.11 -2.17 10.67
N THR A 141 -18.92 -3.18 9.84
CA THR A 141 -17.79 -4.10 9.98
C THR A 141 -16.62 -3.58 9.16
N ALA A 142 -15.38 -3.85 9.57
CA ALA A 142 -14.21 -3.41 8.81
C ALA A 142 -13.14 -4.48 8.66
N PHE A 143 -12.72 -4.68 7.41
CA PHE A 143 -11.70 -5.67 7.01
C PHE A 143 -12.07 -7.12 7.33
N ILE A 144 -13.37 -7.43 7.38
CA ILE A 144 -13.89 -8.78 7.66
C ILE A 144 -14.50 -9.32 6.37
N ASP A 145 -13.84 -10.28 5.73
CA ASP A 145 -14.37 -10.96 4.55
C ASP A 145 -15.68 -11.70 4.91
N TYR A 146 -16.76 -11.47 4.16
CA TYR A 146 -18.02 -12.20 4.35
C TYR A 146 -17.82 -13.72 4.29
N ALA A 147 -16.96 -14.18 3.37
CA ALA A 147 -16.62 -15.60 3.21
C ALA A 147 -16.05 -16.26 4.48
N MET A 148 -15.52 -15.49 5.43
CA MET A 148 -14.96 -16.01 6.67
C MET A 148 -16.05 -16.46 7.66
N ILE A 149 -17.17 -15.74 7.72
CA ILE A 149 -18.25 -15.95 8.71
C ILE A 149 -19.65 -15.69 8.12
N PRO A 150 -20.01 -16.33 6.98
CA PRO A 150 -21.24 -16.00 6.25
C PRO A 150 -22.50 -16.17 7.11
N ASN A 151 -22.54 -17.20 7.96
CA ASN A 151 -23.66 -17.45 8.87
C ASN A 151 -23.89 -16.32 9.88
N ALA A 152 -22.83 -15.65 10.36
CA ALA A 152 -22.96 -14.57 11.33
C ALA A 152 -23.52 -13.31 10.69
N PHE A 153 -23.05 -12.98 9.48
CA PHE A 153 -23.61 -11.88 8.68
C PHE A 153 -25.07 -12.15 8.31
N ASP A 154 -25.37 -13.34 7.76
CA ASP A 154 -26.73 -13.72 7.37
C ASP A 154 -27.70 -13.65 8.56
N ALA A 155 -27.28 -14.11 9.74
CA ALA A 155 -28.10 -14.08 10.95
C ALA A 155 -28.36 -12.65 11.46
N LEU A 156 -27.40 -11.73 11.30
CA LEU A 156 -27.58 -10.33 11.69
C LEU A 156 -28.50 -9.60 10.70
N VAL A 157 -28.29 -9.79 9.40
CA VAL A 157 -29.15 -9.20 8.35
C VAL A 157 -30.58 -9.73 8.45
N ALA A 158 -30.77 -11.02 8.77
CA ALA A 158 -32.09 -11.62 8.99
C ALA A 158 -32.86 -11.01 10.19
N GLN A 159 -32.17 -10.37 11.13
CA GLN A 159 -32.79 -9.60 12.22
C GLN A 159 -33.18 -8.18 11.80
N GLY A 160 -32.94 -7.80 10.55
CA GLY A 160 -33.28 -6.50 10.00
C GLY A 160 -32.26 -5.40 10.31
N VAL A 161 -31.11 -5.73 10.92
CA VAL A 161 -30.06 -4.76 11.22
C VAL A 161 -29.33 -4.38 9.92
N PRO A 162 -29.23 -3.09 9.56
CA PRO A 162 -28.39 -2.62 8.46
C PRO A 162 -26.92 -2.91 8.73
N VAL A 163 -26.23 -3.54 7.79
CA VAL A 163 -24.82 -3.90 7.89
C VAL A 163 -24.06 -3.39 6.67
N LEU A 164 -23.07 -2.53 6.92
CA LEU A 164 -22.04 -2.16 5.95
C LEU A 164 -20.78 -3.01 6.22
N VAL A 165 -20.29 -3.70 5.19
CA VAL A 165 -18.96 -4.32 5.20
C VAL A 165 -17.97 -3.36 4.54
N ALA A 166 -17.19 -2.66 5.35
CA ALA A 166 -16.19 -1.71 4.89
C ALA A 166 -14.80 -2.36 4.78
N GLY A 167 -13.97 -1.83 3.88
CA GLY A 167 -12.57 -2.22 3.81
C GLY A 167 -12.29 -3.51 3.02
N VAL A 168 -13.31 -4.14 2.42
CA VAL A 168 -13.17 -5.36 1.59
C VAL A 168 -14.21 -5.41 0.47
N PRO A 169 -13.90 -6.08 -0.66
CA PRO A 169 -14.88 -6.41 -1.69
C PRO A 169 -15.87 -7.48 -1.20
N PRO A 170 -17.01 -7.66 -1.89
CA PRO A 170 -17.85 -8.83 -1.67
C PRO A 170 -17.07 -10.12 -1.97
N THR A 171 -17.11 -11.07 -1.03
CA THR A 171 -16.51 -12.41 -1.13
C THR A 171 -17.49 -13.46 -0.66
N GLY A 172 -17.41 -14.71 -1.16
CA GLY A 172 -18.23 -15.83 -0.64
C GLY A 172 -19.72 -15.77 -0.98
N ASP A 173 -20.09 -15.11 -2.08
CA ASP A 173 -21.45 -15.03 -2.62
C ASP A 173 -22.51 -14.50 -1.63
N PRO A 174 -22.33 -13.27 -1.10
CA PRO A 174 -23.30 -12.67 -0.19
C PRO A 174 -24.66 -12.48 -0.87
N LYS A 175 -25.74 -12.76 -0.13
CA LYS A 175 -27.09 -12.55 -0.64
C LYS A 175 -27.39 -11.05 -0.70
N PRO A 176 -27.82 -10.51 -1.86
CA PRO A 176 -28.26 -9.12 -1.95
C PRO A 176 -29.40 -8.83 -0.98
N SER A 177 -29.31 -7.71 -0.26
CA SER A 177 -30.33 -7.25 0.67
C SER A 177 -30.29 -5.72 0.75
N PRO A 178 -31.44 -5.03 0.89
CA PRO A 178 -31.45 -3.57 1.08
C PRO A 178 -30.75 -3.13 2.38
N ASN A 179 -30.56 -4.06 3.33
CA ASN A 179 -29.88 -3.81 4.60
C ASN A 179 -28.43 -4.32 4.61
N PHE A 180 -27.86 -4.69 3.45
CA PHE A 180 -26.51 -5.25 3.39
C PHE A 180 -25.74 -4.74 2.17
N ALA A 181 -24.62 -4.07 2.42
CA ALA A 181 -23.77 -3.56 1.35
C ALA A 181 -22.28 -3.64 1.69
N PHE A 182 -21.45 -3.52 0.66
CA PHE A 182 -20.00 -3.50 0.77
C PHE A 182 -19.48 -2.13 0.33
N PHE A 183 -18.55 -1.57 1.10
CA PHE A 183 -17.71 -0.46 0.66
C PHE A 183 -16.36 -1.04 0.23
N ASP A 184 -16.22 -1.25 -1.09
CA ASP A 184 -15.07 -1.93 -1.71
C ASP A 184 -13.95 -0.93 -2.05
N PRO A 185 -12.77 -1.02 -1.38
CA PRO A 185 -11.63 -0.18 -1.68
C PRO A 185 -10.56 -0.88 -2.54
N THR A 186 -10.88 -2.00 -3.19
CA THR A 186 -9.89 -2.84 -3.90
C THR A 186 -9.03 -2.03 -4.87
N GLY A 187 -9.66 -1.14 -5.65
CA GLY A 187 -8.92 -0.29 -6.59
C GLY A 187 -7.95 0.67 -5.89
N GLN A 188 -8.37 1.26 -4.77
CA GLN A 188 -7.53 2.18 -3.99
C GLN A 188 -6.36 1.43 -3.36
N VAL A 189 -6.60 0.29 -2.71
CA VAL A 189 -5.54 -0.47 -2.02
C VAL A 189 -4.51 -1.01 -3.02
N MET A 190 -4.94 -1.45 -4.21
CA MET A 190 -4.02 -1.78 -5.30
C MET A 190 -3.14 -0.58 -5.66
N LYS A 191 -3.73 0.61 -5.89
CA LYS A 191 -2.95 1.83 -6.18
C LYS A 191 -1.98 2.19 -5.04
N ILE A 192 -2.34 1.97 -3.78
CA ILE A 192 -1.44 2.21 -2.64
C ILE A 192 -0.21 1.28 -2.74
N TYR A 193 -0.42 -0.02 -2.99
CA TYR A 193 0.67 -1.01 -3.02
C TYR A 193 1.56 -0.86 -4.26
N GLU A 194 0.95 -0.48 -5.40
CA GLU A 194 1.68 -0.08 -6.59
C GLU A 194 2.50 1.20 -6.32
N THR A 195 1.94 2.18 -5.63
CA THR A 195 2.63 3.45 -5.33
C THR A 195 3.84 3.25 -4.42
N ILE A 196 3.74 2.48 -3.32
CA ILE A 196 4.93 2.19 -2.50
C ILE A 196 6.00 1.42 -3.28
N THR A 197 5.58 0.62 -4.26
CA THR A 197 6.49 -0.07 -5.16
C THR A 197 7.24 0.92 -6.06
N LYS A 198 6.54 1.91 -6.63
CA LYS A 198 7.16 3.01 -7.38
C LYS A 198 8.16 3.78 -6.51
N VAL A 199 7.79 4.13 -5.28
CA VAL A 199 8.67 4.85 -4.34
C VAL A 199 9.98 4.10 -4.11
N GLY A 200 9.93 2.82 -3.70
CA GLY A 200 11.16 2.08 -3.41
C GLY A 200 12.03 1.83 -4.64
N LEU A 201 11.44 1.78 -5.84
CA LEU A 201 12.18 1.72 -7.10
C LEU A 201 12.86 3.06 -7.45
N ILE A 202 12.25 4.21 -7.16
CA ILE A 202 12.87 5.54 -7.40
C ILE A 202 14.15 5.71 -6.56
N GLU A 203 14.18 5.16 -5.35
CA GLU A 203 15.31 5.31 -4.41
C GLU A 203 16.62 4.69 -4.91
N ASN A 204 16.53 3.59 -5.66
CA ASN A 204 17.71 2.82 -6.13
C ASN A 204 17.76 2.68 -7.67
N GLY A 205 16.72 3.10 -8.40
CA GLY A 205 16.59 2.98 -9.85
C GLY A 205 16.71 1.53 -10.33
N SER A 206 17.39 1.34 -11.46
CA SER A 206 17.65 0.00 -12.04
C SER A 206 18.56 -0.88 -11.19
N ASN A 207 19.16 -0.35 -10.11
CA ASN A 207 19.98 -1.13 -9.18
C ASN A 207 19.17 -1.71 -8.01
N THR A 208 17.84 -1.57 -8.03
CA THR A 208 16.99 -2.06 -6.95
C THR A 208 17.06 -3.58 -6.87
N LYS A 209 17.21 -4.09 -5.64
CA LYS A 209 17.15 -5.51 -5.27
C LYS A 209 16.15 -5.62 -4.14
N GLY A 210 14.92 -5.97 -4.51
CA GLY A 210 13.75 -5.80 -3.67
C GLY A 210 13.47 -7.00 -2.77
N LEU A 211 12.87 -6.72 -1.62
CA LEU A 211 12.13 -7.67 -0.80
C LEU A 211 10.72 -7.13 -0.57
N TRP A 212 9.73 -7.79 -1.14
CA TRP A 212 8.33 -7.37 -1.06
C TRP A 212 7.54 -8.27 -0.09
N LEU A 213 6.90 -7.69 0.92
CA LEU A 213 6.20 -8.46 1.95
C LEU A 213 4.71 -8.64 1.60
N ARG A 214 4.28 -9.88 1.41
CA ARG A 214 2.91 -10.26 1.03
C ARG A 214 2.04 -10.54 2.23
N LEU A 215 1.08 -9.63 2.46
CA LEU A 215 0.08 -9.71 3.52
C LEU A 215 -1.12 -10.54 3.07
N LEU A 216 -1.33 -11.67 3.70
CA LEU A 216 -2.33 -12.67 3.29
C LEU A 216 -3.54 -12.74 4.22
N ASP A 217 -3.87 -11.65 4.92
CA ASP A 217 -4.97 -11.60 5.88
C ASP A 217 -6.36 -11.71 5.22
N SER A 218 -6.51 -11.19 4.00
CA SER A 218 -7.76 -11.23 3.23
C SER A 218 -7.50 -11.43 1.74
N GLN A 219 -8.58 -11.66 0.98
CA GLN A 219 -8.53 -11.66 -0.48
C GLN A 219 -8.05 -10.32 -1.03
N LEU A 220 -8.47 -9.21 -0.42
CA LEU A 220 -8.06 -7.87 -0.82
C LEU A 220 -6.56 -7.66 -0.60
N THR A 221 -6.01 -7.99 0.58
CA THR A 221 -4.59 -7.76 0.87
C THR A 221 -3.70 -8.67 0.02
N THR A 222 -4.16 -9.90 -0.25
CA THR A 222 -3.46 -10.84 -1.14
C THR A 222 -3.40 -10.30 -2.57
N ARG A 223 -4.53 -9.84 -3.12
CA ARG A 223 -4.57 -9.29 -4.49
C ARG A 223 -3.80 -7.99 -4.63
N ALA A 224 -3.92 -7.09 -3.65
CA ALA A 224 -3.12 -5.87 -3.63
C ALA A 224 -1.63 -6.19 -3.54
N SER A 225 -1.27 -7.23 -2.77
CA SER A 225 0.10 -7.72 -2.67
C SER A 225 0.65 -8.20 -4.01
N ASP A 226 -0.15 -8.99 -4.71
CA ASP A 226 0.20 -9.46 -6.05
C ASP A 226 0.30 -8.30 -7.05
N ALA A 227 -0.54 -7.26 -6.93
CA ALA A 227 -0.46 -6.05 -7.74
C ALA A 227 0.84 -5.26 -7.50
N GLY A 228 1.26 -5.08 -6.25
CA GLY A 228 2.55 -4.46 -5.92
C GLY A 228 3.74 -5.24 -6.51
N VAL A 229 3.76 -6.57 -6.34
CA VAL A 229 4.79 -7.45 -6.94
C VAL A 229 4.76 -7.39 -8.48
N ALA A 230 3.58 -7.38 -9.09
CA ALA A 230 3.44 -7.27 -10.54
C ALA A 230 3.96 -5.92 -11.04
N LYS A 231 3.63 -4.83 -10.35
CA LYS A 231 4.13 -3.48 -10.67
C LYS A 231 5.65 -3.38 -10.57
N TYR A 232 6.25 -4.05 -9.57
CA TYR A 232 7.71 -4.11 -9.45
C TYR A 232 8.33 -4.72 -10.71
N LYS A 233 7.83 -5.88 -11.13
CA LYS A 233 8.33 -6.62 -12.31
C LYS A 233 8.06 -5.89 -13.62
N GLU A 234 6.95 -5.15 -13.71
CA GLU A 234 6.63 -4.31 -14.86
C GLU A 234 7.64 -3.15 -15.00
N LEU A 235 7.92 -2.45 -13.90
CA LEU A 235 8.77 -1.27 -13.91
C LEU A 235 10.27 -1.61 -13.96
N CYS A 236 10.70 -2.68 -13.28
CA CYS A 236 12.08 -3.15 -13.33
C CYS A 236 12.15 -4.68 -13.56
N PRO A 237 11.95 -5.15 -14.80
CA PRO A 237 11.93 -6.58 -15.11
C PRO A 237 13.27 -7.29 -14.84
N ASP A 238 14.38 -6.56 -14.90
CA ASP A 238 15.72 -7.09 -14.64
C ASP A 238 16.17 -6.95 -13.18
N CYS A 239 15.39 -6.25 -12.33
CA CYS A 239 15.70 -6.12 -10.92
C CYS A 239 15.35 -7.41 -10.15
N PRO A 240 16.27 -7.98 -9.35
CA PRO A 240 15.96 -9.10 -8.47
C PRO A 240 14.88 -8.75 -7.45
N LEU A 241 13.92 -9.66 -7.26
CA LEU A 241 12.84 -9.51 -6.27
C LEU A 241 12.67 -10.80 -5.48
N ALA A 242 12.84 -10.70 -4.16
CA ALA A 242 12.39 -11.70 -3.20
C ALA A 242 11.02 -11.34 -2.63
N THR A 243 10.30 -12.33 -2.10
CA THR A 243 9.03 -12.13 -1.40
C THR A 243 9.00 -12.93 -0.11
N ILE A 244 8.35 -12.37 0.92
CA ILE A 244 7.98 -13.11 2.15
C ILE A 244 6.47 -13.00 2.31
N ASP A 245 5.83 -14.15 2.45
CA ASP A 245 4.40 -14.25 2.74
C ASP A 245 4.18 -14.30 4.26
N TYR A 246 3.24 -13.52 4.77
CA TYR A 246 2.91 -13.47 6.20
C TYR A 246 1.45 -13.06 6.43
N THR A 247 1.01 -13.20 7.68
CA THR A 247 -0.30 -12.73 8.16
C THR A 247 -0.10 -11.92 9.44
N THR A 248 -1.05 -11.06 9.80
CA THR A 248 -1.00 -10.34 11.08
C THR A 248 -0.94 -11.33 12.26
N ALA A 249 -1.59 -12.49 12.14
CA ALA A 249 -1.60 -13.53 13.16
C ALA A 249 -0.23 -14.20 13.40
N ASN A 250 0.74 -14.06 12.49
CA ASN A 250 2.09 -14.62 12.63
C ASN A 250 3.20 -13.55 12.60
N ILE A 251 2.84 -12.30 12.89
CA ILE A 251 3.75 -11.14 12.89
C ILE A 251 4.98 -11.35 13.79
N ASP A 252 4.86 -12.13 14.86
CA ASP A 252 5.95 -12.48 15.78
C ASP A 252 7.10 -13.22 15.07
N LYS A 253 6.81 -13.92 13.98
CA LYS A 253 7.81 -14.66 13.17
C LYS A 253 8.48 -13.78 12.13
N LEU A 254 7.87 -12.64 11.77
CA LEU A 254 8.32 -11.79 10.68
C LEU A 254 9.79 -11.32 10.83
N PRO A 255 10.28 -10.87 12.01
CA PRO A 255 11.68 -10.46 12.15
C PRO A 255 12.68 -11.57 11.80
N SER A 256 12.37 -12.81 12.19
CA SER A 256 13.24 -13.97 11.90
C SER A 256 13.23 -14.33 10.41
N ALA A 257 12.08 -14.22 9.75
CA ALA A 257 11.95 -14.46 8.31
C ALA A 257 12.71 -13.41 7.50
N ILE A 258 12.59 -12.12 7.87
CA ILE A 258 13.37 -11.01 7.27
C ILE A 258 14.86 -11.27 7.43
N SER A 259 15.30 -11.59 8.65
CA SER A 259 16.72 -11.83 8.92
C SER A 259 17.27 -12.99 8.08
N ALA A 260 16.55 -14.10 8.00
CA ALA A 260 16.93 -15.24 7.18
C ALA A 260 17.00 -14.90 5.67
N GLU A 261 16.04 -14.13 5.15
CA GLU A 261 16.03 -13.75 3.73
C GLU A 261 17.17 -12.78 3.40
N LEU A 262 17.55 -11.88 4.32
CA LEU A 262 18.70 -10.97 4.18
C LEU A 262 20.06 -11.67 4.34
N VAL A 263 20.11 -12.80 5.06
CA VAL A 263 21.30 -13.67 5.08
C VAL A 263 21.44 -14.43 3.76
N LYS A 264 20.32 -14.94 3.23
CA LYS A 264 20.26 -15.66 1.96
C LYS A 264 20.53 -14.77 0.75
N ASN A 265 20.01 -13.54 0.74
CA ASN A 265 20.17 -12.56 -0.33
C ASN A 265 20.78 -11.28 0.25
N PRO A 266 22.11 -11.26 0.45
CA PRO A 266 22.79 -10.20 1.19
C PRO A 266 22.82 -8.85 0.48
N ASP A 267 22.36 -8.80 -0.76
CA ASP A 267 22.38 -7.64 -1.65
C ASP A 267 21.02 -6.93 -1.77
N ILE A 268 19.97 -7.42 -1.11
CA ILE A 268 18.70 -6.69 -0.95
C ILE A 268 18.98 -5.28 -0.42
N ASN A 269 18.47 -4.27 -1.12
CA ASN A 269 18.68 -2.86 -0.80
C ASN A 269 17.36 -2.06 -0.70
N ALA A 270 16.21 -2.70 -0.93
CA ALA A 270 14.90 -2.11 -0.75
C ALA A 270 13.91 -3.13 -0.15
N VAL A 271 13.13 -2.72 0.85
CA VAL A 271 12.06 -3.51 1.46
C VAL A 271 10.75 -2.74 1.35
N PHE A 272 9.72 -3.43 0.84
CA PHE A 272 8.38 -2.87 0.62
C PHE A 272 7.42 -3.47 1.63
N VAL A 273 6.86 -2.63 2.49
CA VAL A 273 6.03 -3.04 3.62
C VAL A 273 4.60 -2.55 3.40
N PRO A 274 3.62 -3.44 3.18
CA PRO A 274 2.28 -3.05 2.73
C PRO A 274 1.45 -2.28 3.79
N VAL A 275 1.81 -2.41 5.07
CA VAL A 275 1.14 -1.71 6.18
C VAL A 275 2.17 -1.31 7.24
N ALA A 276 2.05 -0.06 7.69
CA ALA A 276 2.99 0.63 8.53
C ALA A 276 3.30 -0.09 9.87
N ASN A 277 2.29 -0.71 10.49
CA ASN A 277 2.44 -1.53 11.71
C ASN A 277 3.51 -2.63 11.60
N PHE A 278 3.87 -3.08 10.40
CA PHE A 278 4.85 -4.14 10.19
C PHE A 278 6.29 -3.63 10.00
N VAL A 279 6.51 -2.31 9.91
CA VAL A 279 7.85 -1.75 9.73
C VAL A 279 8.75 -2.04 10.91
N GLN A 280 8.27 -1.93 12.16
CA GLN A 280 9.11 -2.18 13.34
C GLN A 280 9.67 -3.62 13.38
N PRO A 281 8.86 -4.68 13.16
CA PRO A 281 9.37 -6.03 12.94
C PRO A 281 10.40 -6.15 11.80
N VAL A 282 10.21 -5.42 10.70
CA VAL A 282 11.13 -5.39 9.56
C VAL A 282 12.46 -4.75 9.94
N LEU A 283 12.45 -3.58 10.58
CA LEU A 283 13.64 -2.89 11.06
C LEU A 283 14.41 -3.77 12.06
N GLN A 284 13.70 -4.46 12.95
CA GLN A 284 14.30 -5.43 13.86
C GLN A 284 14.97 -6.60 13.10
N GLY A 285 14.32 -7.16 12.07
CA GLY A 285 14.89 -8.22 11.24
C GLY A 285 16.14 -7.77 10.47
N ILE A 286 16.12 -6.55 9.92
CA ILE A 286 17.27 -5.91 9.25
C ILE A 286 18.45 -5.76 10.23
N LYS A 287 18.18 -5.25 11.43
CA LYS A 287 19.17 -5.09 12.50
C LYS A 287 19.77 -6.42 12.93
N THR A 288 18.94 -7.46 13.13
CA THR A 288 19.40 -8.81 13.49
C THR A 288 20.28 -9.43 12.40
N ALA A 289 20.02 -9.14 11.12
CA ALA A 289 20.89 -9.56 10.00
C ALA A 289 22.19 -8.73 9.88
N GLY A 290 22.41 -7.73 10.74
CA GLY A 290 23.57 -6.84 10.68
C GLY A 290 23.61 -5.97 9.41
N LYS A 291 22.44 -5.71 8.80
CA LYS A 291 22.32 -4.91 7.58
C LYS A 291 22.03 -3.44 7.90
N THR A 292 22.54 -2.55 7.07
CA THR A 292 22.33 -1.10 7.14
C THR A 292 22.11 -0.55 5.72
N GLY A 293 21.57 0.66 5.61
CA GLY A 293 21.39 1.34 4.32
C GLY A 293 20.31 0.75 3.41
N ILE A 294 19.54 -0.23 3.88
CA ILE A 294 18.36 -0.76 3.18
C ILE A 294 17.27 0.31 3.19
N LYS A 295 16.72 0.61 2.01
CA LYS A 295 15.58 1.51 1.87
C LYS A 295 14.31 0.80 2.31
N VAL A 296 13.59 1.37 3.27
CA VAL A 296 12.33 0.80 3.77
C VAL A 296 11.20 1.76 3.44
N VAL A 297 10.26 1.30 2.63
CA VAL A 297 9.08 2.07 2.22
C VAL A 297 7.83 1.35 2.65
N SER A 298 6.84 2.10 3.16
CA SER A 298 5.58 1.51 3.60
C SER A 298 4.36 2.33 3.22
N ALA A 299 3.18 1.85 3.60
CA ALA A 299 1.92 2.57 3.49
C ALA A 299 1.16 2.57 4.82
N ASN A 300 0.23 3.51 4.96
CA ASN A 300 -0.69 3.67 6.10
C ASN A 300 0.00 4.19 7.37
N GLY A 301 0.99 5.07 7.22
CA GLY A 301 1.87 5.55 8.28
C GLY A 301 1.17 5.89 9.58
N ASP A 302 1.60 5.22 10.65
CA ASP A 302 1.26 5.57 12.02
C ASP A 302 2.36 6.44 12.66
N LEU A 303 2.17 6.80 13.93
CA LEU A 303 3.13 7.60 14.67
C LEU A 303 4.54 7.00 14.67
N GLN A 304 4.67 5.70 14.94
CA GLN A 304 5.98 5.05 15.03
C GLN A 304 6.68 5.04 13.67
N ASN A 305 5.92 4.88 12.58
CA ASN A 305 6.46 4.97 11.23
C ASN A 305 6.99 6.36 10.89
N LEU A 306 6.19 7.39 11.16
CA LEU A 306 6.62 8.76 10.90
C LEU A 306 7.82 9.17 11.76
N GLN A 307 7.89 8.67 13.00
CA GLN A 307 9.08 8.82 13.85
C GLN A 307 10.30 8.08 13.29
N ALA A 308 10.13 6.88 12.74
CA ALA A 308 11.21 6.13 12.09
C ALA A 308 11.72 6.87 10.83
N ILE A 309 10.84 7.53 10.07
CA ILE A 309 11.23 8.39 8.95
C ILE A 309 12.02 9.60 9.45
N ALA A 310 11.54 10.29 10.49
CA ALA A 310 12.23 11.43 11.09
C ALA A 310 13.61 11.04 11.65
N GLY A 311 13.74 9.82 12.19
CA GLY A 311 15.00 9.25 12.68
C GLY A 311 15.92 8.71 11.58
N GLY A 312 15.48 8.65 10.32
CA GLY A 312 16.25 8.12 9.20
C GLY A 312 16.35 6.59 9.16
N GLU A 313 15.56 5.87 9.97
CA GLU A 313 15.48 4.40 9.98
C GLU A 313 14.56 3.88 8.88
N GLN A 314 13.55 4.67 8.49
CA GLN A 314 12.63 4.41 7.40
C GLN A 314 12.80 5.46 6.30
N THR A 315 12.67 5.05 5.03
CA THR A 315 12.87 5.95 3.88
C THR A 315 11.65 6.83 3.61
N GLY A 316 10.46 6.25 3.66
CA GLY A 316 9.22 7.00 3.48
C GLY A 316 7.98 6.15 3.68
N ASP A 317 6.83 6.80 3.72
CA ASP A 317 5.51 6.16 3.85
C ASP A 317 4.47 6.87 2.99
N LEU A 318 3.65 6.09 2.27
CA LEU A 318 2.41 6.60 1.69
C LEU A 318 1.29 6.54 2.73
N SER A 319 1.18 7.60 3.53
CA SER A 319 0.30 7.64 4.68
C SER A 319 -1.16 7.86 4.28
N THR A 320 -2.05 7.32 5.12
CA THR A 320 -3.51 7.34 4.92
C THR A 320 -4.16 8.27 5.94
N PRO A 321 -5.03 9.22 5.53
CA PRO A 321 -5.76 10.09 6.43
C PRO A 321 -6.88 9.32 7.12
N VAL A 322 -6.59 8.78 8.31
CA VAL A 322 -7.48 7.83 8.99
C VAL A 322 -8.84 8.42 9.37
N ILE A 323 -8.88 9.70 9.77
CA ILE A 323 -10.15 10.36 10.11
C ILE A 323 -11.04 10.48 8.86
N PHE A 324 -10.48 10.95 7.75
CA PHE A 324 -11.22 11.05 6.47
C PHE A 324 -11.80 9.71 6.02
N ASN A 325 -11.03 8.62 6.12
CA ASN A 325 -11.52 7.28 5.75
C ASN A 325 -12.66 6.79 6.67
N GLY A 326 -12.60 7.11 7.97
CA GLY A 326 -13.71 6.85 8.88
C GLY A 326 -14.99 7.60 8.48
N TRP A 327 -14.85 8.85 8.02
CA TRP A 327 -15.96 9.63 7.45
C TRP A 327 -16.49 9.02 6.14
N GLN A 328 -15.63 8.48 5.28
CA GLN A 328 -16.06 7.73 4.09
C GLN A 328 -16.87 6.47 4.45
N TYR A 329 -16.47 5.73 5.49
CA TYR A 329 -17.25 4.57 5.95
C TYR A 329 -18.63 4.97 6.48
N VAL A 330 -18.73 6.09 7.19
CA VAL A 330 -20.04 6.62 7.61
C VAL A 330 -20.83 7.09 6.40
N HIS A 331 -20.22 7.77 5.43
CA HIS A 331 -20.92 8.17 4.21
C HIS A 331 -21.48 6.95 3.44
N ALA A 332 -20.69 5.88 3.30
CA ALA A 332 -21.14 4.63 2.71
C ALA A 332 -22.28 3.98 3.51
N LEU A 333 -22.23 4.05 4.85
CA LEU A 333 -23.35 3.59 5.68
C LEU A 333 -24.60 4.43 5.42
N LEU A 334 -24.47 5.75 5.29
CA LEU A 334 -25.61 6.61 5.01
C LEU A 334 -26.19 6.40 3.61
N GLN A 335 -25.37 6.08 2.61
CA GLN A 335 -25.85 5.61 1.30
C GLN A 335 -26.73 4.37 1.46
N LEU A 336 -26.25 3.36 2.21
CA LEU A 336 -27.04 2.16 2.51
C LEU A 336 -28.37 2.50 3.21
N LEU A 337 -28.33 3.35 4.25
CA LEU A 337 -29.52 3.73 5.02
C LEU A 337 -30.51 4.59 4.21
N ALA A 338 -30.03 5.36 3.23
CA ALA A 338 -30.85 6.11 2.29
C ALA A 338 -31.46 5.24 1.17
N GLY A 339 -31.12 3.94 1.12
CA GLY A 339 -31.52 3.02 0.05
C GLY A 339 -30.77 3.26 -1.26
N GLU A 340 -29.61 3.91 -1.20
CA GLU A 340 -28.75 4.17 -2.35
C GLU A 340 -27.71 3.06 -2.52
N GLN A 341 -27.17 2.98 -3.74
CA GLN A 341 -26.01 2.13 -4.01
C GLN A 341 -24.78 2.70 -3.27
N VAL A 342 -24.13 1.85 -2.48
CA VAL A 342 -22.81 2.16 -1.89
C VAL A 342 -21.77 2.19 -3.00
N GLU A 343 -21.05 3.31 -3.11
CA GLU A 343 -20.04 3.51 -4.15
C GLU A 343 -18.68 2.96 -3.71
N PRO A 344 -17.96 2.22 -4.58
CA PRO A 344 -16.61 1.80 -4.28
C PRO A 344 -15.65 2.99 -4.30
N VAL A 345 -14.48 2.85 -3.67
CA VAL A 345 -13.40 3.83 -3.76
C VAL A 345 -12.21 3.26 -4.52
N SER A 346 -11.71 4.03 -5.49
CA SER A 346 -10.57 3.61 -6.29
C SER A 346 -9.44 4.62 -6.34
N ASP A 347 -9.66 5.87 -5.93
CA ASP A 347 -8.67 6.93 -6.03
C ASP A 347 -7.82 7.06 -4.76
N LEU A 348 -6.58 7.49 -4.95
CA LEU A 348 -5.68 7.77 -3.84
C LEU A 348 -6.13 9.06 -3.14
N THR A 349 -6.19 9.00 -1.82
CA THR A 349 -6.35 10.16 -0.95
C THR A 349 -5.31 10.01 0.13
N ASN A 350 -4.05 10.09 -0.28
CA ASN A 350 -2.88 9.76 0.53
C ASN A 350 -1.87 10.89 0.43
N ARG A 351 -1.00 10.96 1.44
CA ARG A 351 0.15 11.87 1.44
C ARG A 351 1.42 11.06 1.62
N TYR A 352 2.38 11.28 0.73
CA TYR A 352 3.70 10.65 0.84
C TYR A 352 4.59 11.47 1.77
N PHE A 353 5.11 10.83 2.81
CA PHE A 353 6.08 11.41 3.74
C PHE A 353 7.46 10.79 3.57
N ASP A 354 8.46 11.65 3.61
CA ASP A 354 9.87 11.28 3.70
C ASP A 354 10.66 12.36 4.46
N ALA A 355 11.98 12.25 4.48
CA ALA A 355 12.86 13.19 5.18
C ALA A 355 12.68 14.66 4.74
N THR A 356 12.09 14.95 3.57
CA THR A 356 11.95 16.31 3.06
C THR A 356 10.79 17.09 3.68
N ASN A 357 9.72 16.41 4.09
CA ASN A 357 8.48 17.03 4.57
C ASN A 357 8.06 16.58 5.98
N ILE A 358 8.74 15.58 6.58
CA ILE A 358 8.41 15.07 7.91
C ILE A 358 8.74 16.06 9.05
N LYS A 359 9.76 16.89 8.85
CA LYS A 359 10.29 17.83 9.86
C LYS A 359 9.30 18.93 10.28
N ASP A 360 8.29 19.18 9.45
CA ASP A 360 7.30 20.22 9.67
C ASP A 360 6.08 19.70 10.46
N LEU A 361 6.08 18.42 10.85
CA LEU A 361 4.96 17.77 11.53
C LEU A 361 5.17 17.66 13.05
N THR A 362 4.07 17.80 13.79
CA THR A 362 4.02 17.40 15.20
C THR A 362 3.69 15.91 15.29
N LEU A 363 4.67 15.09 15.69
CA LEU A 363 4.55 13.63 15.76
C LEU A 363 4.19 13.19 17.18
N THR A 364 2.90 13.23 17.53
CA THR A 364 2.37 12.72 18.81
C THR A 364 1.14 11.82 18.61
N PRO A 365 0.76 11.00 19.61
CA PRO A 365 -0.41 10.13 19.50
C PRO A 365 -1.70 10.91 19.23
N GLU A 366 -1.83 12.10 19.79
CA GLU A 366 -3.00 12.96 19.59
C GLU A 366 -3.09 13.44 18.15
N LYS A 367 -1.96 13.82 17.53
CA LYS A 367 -1.91 14.34 16.16
C LYS A 367 -2.12 13.29 15.09
N TYR A 368 -1.83 12.02 15.39
CA TYR A 368 -2.20 10.91 14.51
C TYR A 368 -3.71 10.81 14.27
N LEU A 369 -4.52 11.20 15.26
CA LEU A 369 -5.99 11.17 15.20
C LEU A 369 -6.61 12.50 14.76
N THR A 370 -5.84 13.37 14.11
CA THR A 370 -6.32 14.61 13.49
C THR A 370 -5.93 14.67 12.01
N THR A 371 -6.30 15.76 11.34
CA THR A 371 -5.96 15.99 9.93
C THR A 371 -4.60 16.67 9.75
N GLU A 372 -3.90 17.04 10.83
CA GLU A 372 -2.74 17.93 10.80
C GLU A 372 -1.66 17.46 9.82
N TRP A 373 -1.44 16.15 9.74
CA TRP A 373 -0.46 15.58 8.82
C TRP A 373 -0.91 15.68 7.37
N PHE A 374 -2.20 15.74 7.08
CA PHE A 374 -2.75 15.57 5.75
C PHE A 374 -3.30 16.85 5.12
N GLY A 375 -3.70 17.84 5.92
CA GLY A 375 -4.27 19.09 5.42
C GLY A 375 -5.28 19.68 6.38
N ASP A 376 -6.19 20.49 5.85
CA ASP A 376 -7.29 21.07 6.62
C ASP A 376 -8.40 20.05 6.94
N GLU A 377 -9.44 20.52 7.63
CA GLU A 377 -10.61 19.72 8.01
C GLU A 377 -11.81 19.94 7.07
N SER A 378 -11.63 20.58 5.91
CA SER A 378 -12.74 21.03 5.04
C SER A 378 -13.63 19.87 4.55
N PHE A 379 -13.11 18.65 4.47
CA PHE A 379 -13.92 17.47 4.15
C PHE A 379 -15.07 17.25 5.14
N LYS A 380 -14.93 17.62 6.42
CA LYS A 380 -15.99 17.43 7.43
C LYS A 380 -17.23 18.22 7.04
N ASP A 381 -17.05 19.49 6.68
CA ASP A 381 -18.15 20.35 6.22
C ASP A 381 -18.75 19.85 4.91
N ALA A 382 -17.91 19.37 3.98
CA ALA A 382 -18.36 18.79 2.72
C ALA A 382 -19.24 17.55 2.93
N PHE A 383 -18.86 16.64 3.84
CA PHE A 383 -19.68 15.49 4.20
C PHE A 383 -20.98 15.90 4.89
N LEU A 384 -20.94 16.80 5.88
CA LEU A 384 -22.14 17.28 6.56
C LEU A 384 -23.13 17.90 5.56
N ALA A 385 -22.65 18.72 4.63
CA ALA A 385 -23.45 19.29 3.56
C ALA A 385 -24.03 18.21 2.62
N ALA A 386 -23.23 17.21 2.25
CA ALA A 386 -23.68 16.08 1.43
C ALA A 386 -24.75 15.22 2.11
N TRP A 387 -24.74 15.15 3.45
CA TRP A 387 -25.73 14.43 4.25
C TRP A 387 -26.98 15.28 4.56
N GLY A 388 -26.96 16.57 4.24
CA GLY A 388 -28.02 17.51 4.61
C GLY A 388 -28.05 17.84 6.11
N ALA A 389 -26.95 17.59 6.83
CA ALA A 389 -26.80 17.94 8.23
C ALA A 389 -26.37 19.41 8.38
N GLY A 390 -27.03 20.17 9.25
CA GLY A 390 -26.69 21.59 9.50
C GLY A 390 -27.40 22.61 8.60
N GLN A 391 -28.53 22.25 7.98
CA GLN A 391 -29.48 23.19 7.37
C GLN A 391 -30.76 23.34 8.19
#